data_AF-A0A7K3RRR5-F1
#
_entry.id   AF-A0A7K3RRR5-F1
#
_cell.length_a   1.000
_cell.length_b   1.000
_cell.length_c   1.000
_cell.angle_alpha   90.00
_cell.angle_beta   90.00
_cell.angle_gamma   90.00
#
_symmetry.space_group_name_H-M   'P 1'
#
loop_
_entity.id
_entity.type
_entity.pdbx_description
1 polymer ?
#
loop_
_entity_poly.entity_id
_entity_poly.type
_entity_poly.pdbx_seq_one_letter_code
_entity_poly.pdbx_strand_id
1 'polypeptide(L)'
;MNQPTTADPTAADAPSPALVDRALADRCQSSGDYLAGLLAAGHLEAAGTVRKFPTDLFPDWPADMVQAVWDAALPVGYQAGKLSARPTWTRDALDRLRAALDDAGYTAMGGLVARSATVHPPRHPADDEQPRHHEEPGVVVRDGDWW
;
A
#
# COMPACT_ATOMS: atom_id res chain seq x y z
N MET A 1 44.72 -68.37 2.50
CA MET A 1 45.00 -66.92 2.43
C MET A 1 44.06 -66.35 1.38
N ASN A 2 42.81 -66.02 1.75
CA ASN A 2 41.81 -65.48 0.83
C ASN A 2 41.30 -64.17 1.44
N GLN A 3 41.66 -63.05 0.81
CA GLN A 3 41.06 -61.75 1.10
C GLN A 3 39.65 -61.71 0.50
N PRO A 4 38.64 -61.17 1.19
CA PRO A 4 37.36 -60.87 0.59
C PRO A 4 37.52 -59.66 -0.33
N THR A 5 37.09 -59.81 -1.58
CA THR A 5 36.95 -58.71 -2.54
C THR A 5 36.17 -57.56 -1.91
N THR A 6 36.84 -56.43 -1.69
CA THR A 6 36.19 -55.16 -1.35
C THR A 6 35.29 -54.77 -2.51
N ALA A 7 33.98 -54.80 -2.29
CA ALA A 7 32.99 -54.24 -3.21
C ALA A 7 33.28 -52.75 -3.40
N ASP A 8 33.26 -52.33 -4.67
CA ASP A 8 33.45 -50.95 -5.10
C ASP A 8 32.28 -50.07 -4.59
N PRO A 9 32.52 -49.03 -3.79
CA PRO A 9 31.45 -48.21 -3.20
C PRO A 9 30.89 -47.14 -4.17
N THR A 10 31.17 -47.22 -5.47
CA THR A 10 30.86 -46.16 -6.43
C THR A 10 29.60 -46.39 -7.29
N ALA A 11 28.77 -47.38 -6.98
CA ALA A 11 27.40 -47.43 -7.50
C ALA A 11 26.49 -46.50 -6.68
N ALA A 12 26.79 -45.21 -6.68
CA ALA A 12 25.97 -44.21 -6.01
C ALA A 12 24.59 -44.12 -6.71
N ASP A 13 23.54 -44.28 -5.90
CA ASP A 13 22.12 -44.18 -6.19
C ASP A 13 21.74 -43.24 -7.34
N ALA A 14 21.30 -43.80 -8.47
CA ALA A 14 20.55 -43.04 -9.45
C ALA A 14 19.20 -42.62 -8.82
N PRO A 15 18.76 -41.36 -9.01
CA PRO A 15 17.50 -40.90 -8.43
C PRO A 15 16.33 -41.71 -8.98
N SER A 16 15.40 -42.08 -8.10
CA SER A 16 14.21 -42.83 -8.50
C SER A 16 13.37 -42.03 -9.50
N PRO A 17 12.63 -42.71 -10.41
CA PRO A 17 11.73 -42.03 -11.34
C PRO A 17 10.71 -41.11 -10.67
N ALA A 18 10.24 -41.46 -9.46
CA ALA A 18 9.32 -40.63 -8.69
C ALA A 18 9.94 -39.31 -8.21
N LEU A 19 11.23 -39.31 -7.84
CA LEU A 19 11.96 -38.09 -7.50
C LEU A 19 12.16 -37.18 -8.71
N VAL A 20 12.46 -37.78 -9.87
CA VAL A 20 12.63 -37.04 -11.13
C VAL A 20 11.30 -36.43 -11.58
N ASP A 21 10.21 -37.20 -11.56
CA ASP A 21 8.87 -36.73 -11.91
C ASP A 21 8.44 -35.55 -11.03
N ARG A 22 8.62 -35.68 -9.72
CA ARG A 22 8.31 -34.59 -8.78
C ARG A 22 9.10 -33.32 -9.06
N ALA A 23 10.41 -33.44 -9.29
CA ALA A 23 11.26 -32.30 -9.60
C ALA A 23 10.88 -31.61 -10.92
N LEU A 24 10.46 -32.38 -11.93
CA LEU A 24 9.94 -31.83 -13.19
C LEU A 24 8.59 -31.13 -12.99
N ALA A 25 7.68 -31.71 -12.22
CA ALA A 25 6.40 -31.09 -11.89
C ALA A 25 6.58 -29.77 -11.14
N ASP A 26 7.44 -29.73 -10.12
CA ASP A 26 7.76 -28.51 -9.37
C ASP A 26 8.40 -27.45 -10.27
N ARG A 27 9.28 -27.85 -11.21
CA ARG A 27 9.87 -26.95 -12.21
C ARG A 27 8.82 -26.40 -13.18
N CYS A 28 7.88 -27.22 -13.65
CA CYS A 28 6.78 -26.78 -14.50
C CYS A 28 5.90 -25.76 -13.78
N GLN A 29 5.56 -26.00 -12.51
CA GLN A 29 4.80 -25.06 -11.70
C GLN A 29 5.53 -23.72 -11.55
N SER A 30 6.81 -23.77 -11.13
CA SER A 30 7.64 -22.57 -10.98
C SER A 30 7.77 -21.78 -12.29
N SER A 31 7.90 -22.48 -13.43
CA SER A 31 7.95 -21.84 -14.74
C SER A 31 6.61 -21.20 -15.12
N GLY A 32 5.49 -21.84 -14.78
CA GLY A 32 4.14 -21.29 -14.95
C GLY A 32 3.93 -20.02 -14.13
N ASP A 33 4.32 -20.03 -12.86
CA ASP A 33 4.20 -18.86 -11.96
C ASP A 33 5.04 -17.68 -12.47
N TYR A 34 6.26 -17.94 -12.97
CA TYR A 34 7.10 -16.92 -13.57
C TYR A 34 6.45 -16.29 -14.82
N LEU A 35 5.90 -17.12 -15.73
CA LEU A 35 5.21 -16.63 -16.91
C LEU A 35 3.95 -15.82 -16.56
N ALA A 36 3.17 -16.27 -15.57
CA ALA A 36 2.03 -15.53 -15.06
C ALA A 36 2.43 -14.15 -14.52
N GLY A 37 3.56 -14.05 -13.82
CA GLY A 37 4.14 -12.79 -13.37
C GLY A 37 4.52 -11.85 -14.52
N LEU A 38 5.19 -12.37 -15.56
CA LEU A 38 5.51 -11.58 -16.77
C LEU A 38 4.26 -11.09 -17.49
N LEU A 39 3.23 -11.94 -17.61
CA LEU A 39 1.94 -11.57 -18.21
C LEU A 39 1.24 -10.49 -17.38
N ALA A 40 1.22 -10.61 -16.05
CA ALA A 40 0.65 -9.60 -15.17
C ALA A 40 1.38 -8.25 -15.29
N ALA A 41 2.71 -8.26 -15.36
CA ALA A 41 3.51 -7.06 -15.62
C ALA A 41 3.16 -6.44 -16.99
N GLY A 42 3.02 -7.26 -18.04
CA GLY A 42 2.59 -6.79 -19.36
C GLY A 42 1.17 -6.20 -19.35
N HIS A 43 0.23 -6.78 -18.61
CA HIS A 43 -1.11 -6.22 -18.44
C HIS A 43 -1.09 -4.90 -17.69
N LEU A 44 -0.29 -4.79 -16.62
CA LEU A 44 -0.15 -3.54 -15.88
C LEU A 44 0.51 -2.45 -16.74
N GLU A 45 1.51 -2.80 -17.55
CA GLU A 45 2.11 -1.88 -18.50
C GLU A 45 1.10 -1.44 -19.56
N ALA A 46 0.33 -2.36 -20.14
CA ALA A 46 -0.65 -2.06 -21.19
C ALA A 46 -1.90 -1.31 -20.70
N ALA A 47 -2.45 -1.70 -19.55
CA ALA A 47 -3.62 -1.05 -18.95
C ALA A 47 -3.25 0.19 -18.12
N GLY A 48 -2.06 0.19 -17.52
CA GLY A 48 -1.52 1.27 -16.69
C GLY A 48 -0.73 2.32 -17.46
N THR A 49 -0.36 2.08 -18.73
CA THR A 49 0.02 3.18 -19.63
C THR A 49 -1.24 3.95 -20.01
N VAL A 50 -1.60 4.87 -19.13
CA VAL A 50 -2.63 5.88 -19.38
C VAL A 50 -2.22 6.88 -20.48
N ARG A 51 -1.29 6.50 -21.35
CA ARG A 51 -0.84 7.28 -22.51
C ARG A 51 -1.60 6.95 -23.79
N LYS A 52 -2.15 5.75 -23.94
CA LYS A 52 -3.00 5.41 -25.10
C LYS A 52 -4.45 5.81 -24.88
N PHE A 53 -4.90 5.64 -23.64
CA PHE A 53 -6.24 6.02 -23.20
C PHE A 53 -6.65 7.48 -23.49
N PRO A 54 -5.80 8.51 -23.36
CA PRO A 54 -6.22 9.90 -23.49
C PRO A 54 -6.63 10.24 -24.92
N THR A 55 -5.82 9.86 -25.92
CA THR A 55 -6.13 10.14 -27.33
C THR A 55 -7.35 9.35 -27.81
N ASP A 56 -7.54 8.14 -27.28
CA ASP A 56 -8.73 7.32 -27.58
C ASP A 56 -10.00 7.87 -26.92
N LEU A 57 -9.88 8.50 -25.73
CA LEU A 57 -10.98 9.17 -25.04
C LEU A 57 -11.39 10.49 -25.68
N PHE A 58 -10.46 11.19 -26.34
CA PHE A 58 -10.68 12.50 -26.94
C PHE A 58 -10.30 12.50 -28.43
N PRO A 59 -10.98 11.70 -29.27
CA PRO A 59 -10.61 11.51 -30.67
C PRO A 59 -10.73 12.78 -31.51
N ASP A 60 -11.56 13.74 -31.08
CA ASP A 60 -11.80 15.00 -31.78
C ASP A 60 -10.78 16.10 -31.41
N TRP A 61 -9.88 15.84 -30.46
CA TRP A 61 -8.88 16.80 -30.00
C TRP A 61 -7.51 16.53 -30.63
N PRO A 62 -6.70 17.56 -30.91
CA PRO A 62 -5.32 17.36 -31.36
C PRO A 62 -4.54 16.48 -30.38
N ALA A 63 -3.87 15.45 -30.88
CA ALA A 63 -3.21 14.44 -30.04
C ALA A 63 -2.11 15.03 -29.14
N ASP A 64 -1.40 16.04 -29.63
CA ASP A 64 -0.39 16.79 -28.88
C ASP A 64 -1.00 17.58 -27.71
N MET A 65 -2.17 18.21 -27.91
CA MET A 65 -2.91 18.91 -26.86
C MET A 65 -3.40 17.92 -25.79
N VAL A 66 -3.95 16.79 -26.20
CA VAL A 66 -4.41 15.73 -25.28
C VAL A 66 -3.24 15.20 -24.44
N GLN A 67 -2.10 14.95 -25.08
CA GLN A 67 -0.88 14.51 -24.38
C GLN A 67 -0.37 15.56 -23.40
N ALA A 68 -0.35 16.85 -23.78
CA ALA A 68 0.09 17.93 -22.91
C ALA A 68 -0.79 18.09 -21.66
N VAL A 69 -2.12 17.99 -21.81
CA VAL A 69 -3.06 18.02 -20.68
C VAL A 69 -2.86 16.80 -19.79
N TRP A 70 -2.68 15.63 -20.39
CA TRP A 70 -2.44 14.39 -19.65
C TRP A 70 -1.16 14.45 -18.80
N ASP A 71 -0.07 14.91 -19.40
CA ASP A 71 1.22 15.06 -18.72
C ASP A 71 1.15 16.10 -17.59
N ALA A 72 0.36 17.16 -17.75
CA ALA A 72 0.09 18.12 -16.68
C ALA A 72 -0.75 17.52 -15.53
N ALA A 73 -1.66 16.59 -15.84
CA ALA A 73 -2.54 15.96 -14.85
C ALA A 73 -1.86 14.82 -14.06
N LEU A 74 -0.87 14.13 -14.65
CA LEU A 74 -0.18 12.98 -14.05
C LEU A 74 0.43 13.29 -12.66
N PRO A 75 1.18 14.40 -12.46
CA PRO A 75 1.69 14.77 -11.14
C PRO A 75 0.58 14.97 -10.09
N VAL A 76 -0.55 15.56 -10.49
CA VAL A 76 -1.71 15.79 -9.61
C VAL A 76 -2.29 14.44 -9.15
N GLY A 77 -2.51 13.52 -10.10
CA GLY A 77 -3.00 12.17 -9.80
C GLY A 77 -2.05 11.38 -8.91
N TYR A 78 -0.74 11.45 -9.17
CA TYR A 78 0.27 10.80 -8.35
C TYR A 78 0.30 11.32 -6.90
N GLN A 79 0.27 12.64 -6.70
CA GLN A 79 0.23 13.23 -5.36
C GLN A 79 -1.09 12.90 -4.64
N ALA A 80 -2.23 12.96 -5.34
CA ALA A 80 -3.51 12.55 -4.78
C ALA A 80 -3.51 11.06 -4.37
N GLY A 81 -2.92 10.18 -5.18
CA GLY A 81 -2.74 8.77 -4.87
C GLY A 81 -1.90 8.54 -3.61
N LYS A 82 -0.77 9.24 -3.48
CA LYS A 82 0.06 9.18 -2.27
C LYS A 82 -0.69 9.63 -1.02
N LEU A 83 -1.45 10.72 -1.12
CA LEU A 83 -2.21 11.28 -0.01
C LEU A 83 -3.40 10.40 0.38
N SER A 84 -4.09 9.80 -0.59
CA SER A 84 -5.23 8.91 -0.35
C SER A 84 -4.84 7.53 0.19
N ALA A 85 -3.65 7.02 -0.14
CA ALA A 85 -3.18 5.74 0.39
C ALA A 85 -2.93 5.78 1.91
N ARG A 86 -2.57 6.94 2.45
CA ARG A 86 -2.35 7.18 3.89
C ARG A 86 -2.77 8.61 4.27
N PRO A 87 -4.08 8.88 4.40
CA PRO A 87 -4.56 10.21 4.74
C PRO A 87 -4.15 10.54 6.18
N THR A 88 -3.11 11.36 6.31
CA THR A 88 -2.50 11.76 7.60
C THR A 88 -2.81 13.22 7.94
N TRP A 89 -3.90 13.75 7.39
CA TRP A 89 -4.25 15.15 7.54
C TRP A 89 -4.74 15.45 8.95
N THR A 90 -4.08 16.42 9.60
CA THR A 90 -4.60 17.06 10.79
C THR A 90 -5.52 18.22 10.39
N ARG A 91 -6.46 18.58 11.26
CA ARG A 91 -7.33 19.74 11.04
C ARG A 91 -6.51 21.02 10.79
N ASP A 92 -5.48 21.26 11.60
CA ASP A 92 -4.59 22.42 11.45
C ASP A 92 -3.86 22.44 10.10
N ALA A 93 -3.48 21.27 9.57
CA ALA A 93 -2.89 21.19 8.25
C ALA A 93 -3.89 21.58 7.15
N LEU A 94 -5.16 21.17 7.29
CA LEU A 94 -6.23 21.53 6.36
C LEU A 94 -6.62 23.00 6.48
N ASP A 95 -6.67 23.56 7.69
CA ASP A 95 -6.97 24.98 7.90
C ASP A 95 -5.86 25.88 7.32
N ARG A 96 -4.58 25.48 7.48
CA ARG A 96 -3.45 26.17 6.81
C ARG A 96 -3.52 26.05 5.29
N LEU A 97 -3.87 24.89 4.76
CA LEU A 97 -4.00 24.69 3.32
C LEU A 97 -5.15 25.53 2.75
N ARG A 98 -6.29 25.58 3.45
CA ARG A 98 -7.40 26.46 3.10
C ARG A 98 -6.95 27.92 3.04
N ALA A 99 -6.28 28.41 4.08
CA ALA A 99 -5.81 29.80 4.11
C ALA A 99 -4.88 30.10 2.92
N ALA A 100 -3.93 29.21 2.62
CA ALA A 100 -3.05 29.37 1.47
C ALA A 100 -3.79 29.38 0.12
N LEU A 101 -4.86 28.59 -0.01
CA LEU A 101 -5.70 28.57 -1.22
C LEU A 101 -6.54 29.85 -1.34
N ASP A 102 -7.12 30.32 -0.23
CA ASP A 102 -7.90 31.55 -0.18
C ASP A 102 -7.01 32.77 -0.50
N ASP A 103 -5.81 32.84 0.06
CA ASP A 103 -4.81 33.90 -0.21
C ASP A 103 -4.35 33.92 -1.67
N ALA A 104 -4.29 32.76 -2.32
CA ALA A 104 -3.98 32.62 -3.74
C ALA A 104 -5.20 32.87 -4.67
N GLY A 105 -6.37 33.20 -4.11
CA GLY A 105 -7.60 33.45 -4.87
C GLY A 105 -8.40 32.21 -5.26
N TYR A 106 -7.96 31.01 -4.85
CA TYR A 106 -8.61 29.73 -5.14
C TYR A 106 -9.76 29.42 -4.15
N THR A 107 -10.66 30.37 -3.96
CA THR A 107 -11.74 30.33 -2.95
C THR A 107 -12.58 29.04 -3.02
N ALA A 108 -12.88 28.54 -4.23
CA ALA A 108 -13.63 27.30 -4.39
C ALA A 108 -12.88 26.08 -3.84
N MET A 109 -11.56 26.01 -4.07
CA MET A 109 -10.71 24.93 -3.54
C MET A 109 -10.52 25.06 -2.03
N GLY A 110 -10.40 26.29 -1.52
CA GLY A 110 -10.44 26.57 -0.08
C GLY A 110 -11.71 26.04 0.58
N GLY A 111 -12.87 26.23 -0.05
CA GLY A 111 -14.14 25.66 0.41
C GLY A 111 -14.18 24.13 0.46
N LEU A 112 -13.56 23.44 -0.51
CA LEU A 112 -13.45 21.97 -0.50
C LEU A 112 -12.55 21.46 0.62
N VAL A 113 -11.42 22.13 0.86
CA VAL A 113 -10.51 21.80 1.96
C VAL A 113 -11.18 22.06 3.32
N ALA A 114 -11.92 23.15 3.45
CA ALA A 114 -12.71 23.46 4.65
C ALA A 114 -13.72 22.34 4.96
N ARG A 115 -14.40 21.81 3.92
CA ARG A 115 -15.29 20.67 4.08
C ARG A 115 -14.53 19.44 4.56
N SER A 116 -13.38 19.10 3.98
CA SER A 116 -12.56 17.97 4.43
C SER A 116 -12.12 18.11 5.90
N ALA A 117 -11.82 19.32 6.36
CA ALA A 117 -11.48 19.60 7.76
C ALA A 117 -12.62 19.34 8.75
N THR A 118 -13.88 19.34 8.29
CA THR A 118 -15.04 18.97 9.11
C THR A 118 -15.28 17.46 9.20
N VAL A 119 -14.77 16.70 8.22
CA VAL A 119 -14.99 15.25 8.08
C VAL A 119 -13.80 14.44 8.60
N HIS A 120 -12.59 15.01 8.58
CA HIS A 120 -11.35 14.35 8.99
C HIS A 120 -10.61 15.07 10.13
N PRO A 121 -10.14 14.35 11.17
CA PRO A 121 -10.39 12.92 11.42
C PRO A 121 -11.87 12.66 11.79
N PRO A 122 -12.41 11.46 11.49
CA PRO A 122 -13.75 11.08 11.93
C PRO A 122 -13.82 11.18 13.45
N ARG A 123 -14.68 12.06 13.97
CA ARG A 123 -14.92 12.16 15.42
C ARG A 123 -15.96 11.12 15.80
N HIS A 124 -15.60 10.22 16.71
CA HIS A 124 -16.58 9.37 17.37
C HIS A 124 -17.27 10.21 18.46
N PRO A 125 -18.60 10.11 18.68
CA PRO A 125 -19.28 10.84 19.75
C PRO A 125 -18.69 10.64 21.16
N ALA A 126 -17.89 9.59 21.35
CA ALA A 126 -17.17 9.32 22.60
C ALA A 126 -15.85 10.09 22.75
N ASP A 127 -15.36 10.78 21.71
CA ASP A 127 -14.13 11.59 21.79
C ASP A 127 -14.33 12.86 22.65
N ASP A 128 -15.59 13.26 22.88
CA ASP A 128 -15.98 14.35 23.79
C ASP A 128 -16.26 13.85 25.22
N GLU A 129 -16.23 12.53 25.47
CA GLU A 129 -16.31 11.97 26.82
C GLU A 129 -14.95 12.14 27.52
N GLN A 130 -14.76 13.30 28.11
CA GLN A 130 -13.66 13.56 29.02
C GLN A 130 -13.70 12.50 30.15
N PRO A 131 -12.61 11.75 30.42
CA PRO A 131 -12.61 10.79 31.52
C PRO A 131 -12.85 11.57 32.81
N ARG A 132 -14.01 11.35 33.43
CA ARG A 132 -14.23 11.81 34.80
C ARG A 132 -13.10 11.23 35.62
N HIS A 133 -12.22 12.09 36.14
CA HIS A 133 -11.23 11.70 37.11
C HIS A 133 -11.96 10.88 38.19
N HIS A 134 -11.67 9.58 38.23
CA HIS A 134 -12.04 8.76 39.35
C HIS A 134 -11.11 9.21 40.47
N GLU A 135 -11.55 10.20 41.25
CA GLU A 135 -11.01 10.41 42.59
C GLU A 135 -11.32 9.12 43.34
N GLU A 136 -10.36 8.20 43.37
CA GLU A 136 -10.44 7.09 44.31
C GLU A 136 -10.46 7.69 45.72
N PRO A 137 -11.48 7.37 46.54
CA PRO A 137 -11.53 7.85 47.91
C PRO A 137 -10.30 7.33 48.67
N GLY A 138 -9.58 8.26 49.30
CA GLY A 138 -8.25 8.07 49.85
C GLY A 138 -8.08 6.78 50.65
N VAL A 139 -7.03 6.03 50.28
CA VAL A 139 -6.43 5.02 51.16
C VAL A 139 -5.94 5.76 52.40
N VAL A 140 -6.70 5.65 53.49
CA VAL A 140 -6.21 5.99 54.83
C VAL A 140 -5.15 4.96 55.17
N VAL A 141 -3.88 5.32 54.96
CA VAL A 141 -2.75 4.64 55.56
C VAL A 141 -2.89 4.80 57.07
N ARG A 142 -3.23 3.72 57.78
CA ARG A 142 -3.11 3.67 59.23
C ARG A 142 -1.65 3.40 59.55
N ASP A 143 -0.98 4.45 60.05
CA ASP A 143 0.30 4.36 60.73
C ASP A 143 0.26 3.36 61.88
N GLY A 144 1.35 2.61 62.02
CA GLY A 144 1.99 2.42 63.32
C GLY A 144 1.52 1.26 64.20
N ASP A 145 2.46 0.33 64.36
CA ASP A 145 2.73 -0.50 65.53
C ASP A 145 1.80 -1.68 65.85
N TRP A 146 2.41 -2.85 66.08
CA TRP A 146 2.50 -3.50 67.40
C TRP A 146 2.99 -4.96 67.24
N TRP A 147 4.25 -5.18 67.64
CA TRP A 147 4.96 -6.42 68.08
C TRP A 147 5.12 -7.63 67.15
#